data_AF-A0A841C7W2-F1
#
_entry.id   AF-A0A841C7W2-F1
#
_cell.length_a   1.000
_cell.length_b   1.000
_cell.length_c   1.000
_cell.angle_alpha   90.00
_cell.angle_beta   90.00
_cell.angle_gamma   90.00
#
_symmetry.space_group_name_H-M   'P 1'
#
loop_
_entity.id
_entity.type
_entity.pdbx_description
1 polymer ?
#
loop_
_entity_poly.entity_id
_entity_poly.type
_entity_poly.pdbx_seq_one_letter_code
_entity_poly.pdbx_strand_id
1 'polypeptide(L)'
;MLYILLDIDGTILPTHISDKSHPSTKISLDISETNLPLSLYEDITNELVKISHSNHVKIIMCSSWGETSIQIAQYLGIKSDEYLVFFNDNPKQWYKWQSIVNFCETHPKDKIILCDDLASYEVTRHKPHNLIKIFQPNPQDGLTMKDLHKIWKFVNKQK
;
A
#
# COMPACT_ATOMS: atom_id res chain seq x y z
N MET A 1 -3.24 -16.52 6.21
CA MET A 1 -2.16 -15.59 5.80
C MET A 1 -2.54 -14.18 6.21
N LEU A 2 -1.59 -13.25 6.37
CA LEU A 2 -1.88 -11.81 6.49
C LEU A 2 -1.49 -11.10 5.19
N TYR A 3 -2.45 -10.46 4.55
CA TYR A 3 -2.22 -9.62 3.37
C TYR A 3 -2.17 -8.15 3.75
N ILE A 4 -1.22 -7.43 3.18
CA ILE A 4 -1.16 -5.96 3.21
C ILE A 4 -1.42 -5.49 1.78
N LEU A 5 -2.60 -4.92 1.55
CA LEU A 5 -2.92 -4.18 0.33
C LEU A 5 -2.26 -2.81 0.46
N LEU A 6 -1.18 -2.61 -0.29
CA LEU A 6 -0.35 -1.41 -0.22
C LEU A 6 -0.58 -0.58 -1.47
N ASP A 7 -1.34 0.50 -1.30
CA ASP A 7 -1.52 1.51 -2.33
C ASP A 7 -0.18 2.17 -2.69
N ILE A 8 -0.04 2.56 -3.96
CA ILE A 8 1.17 3.18 -4.47
C ILE A 8 1.09 4.70 -4.40
N ASP A 9 0.14 5.26 -5.14
CA ASP A 9 -0.06 6.69 -5.35
C ASP A 9 -0.42 7.39 -4.04
N GLY A 10 0.33 8.41 -3.62
CA GLY A 10 0.01 9.12 -2.36
C GLY A 10 0.35 8.35 -1.07
N THR A 11 0.60 7.03 -1.17
CA THR A 11 0.90 6.14 -0.04
C THR A 11 2.39 5.82 0.07
N ILE A 12 2.99 5.13 -0.90
CA ILE A 12 4.46 4.93 -0.94
C ILE A 12 5.16 5.94 -1.84
N LEU A 13 4.44 6.52 -2.81
CA LEU A 13 4.93 7.51 -3.74
C LEU A 13 4.07 8.79 -3.67
N PRO A 14 4.19 9.57 -2.58
CA PRO A 14 3.50 10.84 -2.48
C PRO A 14 4.01 11.83 -3.52
N THR A 15 3.08 12.56 -4.17
CA THR A 15 3.37 13.52 -5.24
C THR A 15 4.12 14.76 -4.75
N HIS A 16 3.99 15.06 -3.46
CA HIS A 16 4.75 16.10 -2.78
C HIS A 16 5.52 15.48 -1.64
N ILE A 17 6.83 15.71 -1.63
CA ILE A 17 7.70 15.23 -0.56
C ILE A 17 8.33 16.44 0.09
N SER A 18 7.79 16.81 1.24
CA SER A 18 8.33 17.88 2.08
C SER A 18 9.64 17.40 2.74
N ASP A 19 10.76 18.07 2.43
CA ASP A 19 12.06 17.79 3.07
C ASP A 19 12.03 17.96 4.60
N LYS A 20 11.00 18.65 5.12
CA LYS A 20 10.80 18.86 6.56
C LYS A 20 10.19 17.64 7.26
N SER A 21 9.53 16.76 6.52
CA SER A 21 8.79 15.61 7.06
C SER A 21 9.70 14.40 7.32
N HIS A 22 10.84 14.33 6.64
CA HIS A 22 11.70 13.14 6.61
C HIS A 22 13.16 13.52 6.34
N PRO A 23 14.08 13.26 7.28
CA PRO A 23 15.50 13.58 7.15
C PRO A 23 16.28 12.57 6.27
N SER A 24 15.61 11.60 5.66
CA SER A 24 16.22 10.47 4.94
C SER A 24 16.47 10.75 3.46
N THR A 25 17.37 9.97 2.87
CA THR A 25 17.72 10.01 1.44
C THR A 25 16.48 9.73 0.59
N LYS A 26 16.21 10.59 -0.40
CA LYS A 26 15.21 10.32 -1.43
C LYS A 26 15.81 9.39 -2.48
N ILE A 27 15.13 8.30 -2.76
CA ILE A 27 15.41 7.40 -3.88
C ILE A 27 14.55 7.90 -5.04
N SER A 28 15.17 8.29 -6.15
CA SER A 28 14.46 8.53 -7.40
C SER A 28 14.28 7.20 -8.14
N LEU A 29 13.05 6.91 -8.57
CA LEU A 29 12.76 5.77 -9.43
C LEU A 29 12.74 6.29 -10.87
N ASP A 30 13.63 5.76 -11.69
CA ASP A 30 13.54 5.91 -13.15
C ASP A 30 12.76 4.71 -13.69
N ILE A 31 11.45 4.87 -13.78
CA ILE A 31 10.57 3.88 -14.38
C ILE A 31 10.17 4.47 -15.73
N SER A 32 10.74 3.89 -16.79
CA SER A 32 10.63 4.35 -18.18
C SER A 32 9.20 4.59 -18.65
N GLU A 33 8.22 3.99 -17.99
CA GLU A 33 6.79 4.08 -18.31
C GLU A 33 6.06 5.22 -17.60
N THR A 34 6.55 5.74 -16.47
CA THR A 34 5.75 6.65 -15.64
C THR A 34 5.93 8.12 -16.01
N ASN A 35 6.99 8.49 -16.74
CA ASN A 35 7.37 9.89 -17.07
C ASN A 35 7.36 10.85 -15.85
N LEU A 36 7.29 10.31 -14.64
CA LEU A 36 7.12 11.03 -13.40
C LEU A 36 8.34 10.72 -12.52
N PRO A 37 9.02 11.74 -11.98
CA PRO A 37 10.07 11.52 -10.98
C PRO A 37 9.41 11.00 -9.71
N LEU A 38 9.35 9.68 -9.58
CA LEU A 38 8.84 9.02 -8.39
C LEU A 38 9.95 9.07 -7.35
N SER A 39 9.63 9.57 -6.16
CA SER A 39 10.56 9.63 -5.05
C SER A 39 9.97 8.95 -3.84
N LEU A 40 10.80 8.27 -3.08
CA LEU A 40 10.45 7.75 -1.76
C LEU A 40 11.66 7.78 -0.83
N TYR A 41 11.40 7.58 0.45
CA TYR A 41 12.44 7.59 1.46
C TYR A 41 13.07 6.21 1.65
N GLU A 42 14.40 6.18 1.75
CA GLU A 42 15.18 4.94 1.89
C GLU A 42 14.82 4.16 3.17
N ASP A 43 14.59 4.83 4.29
CA ASP A 43 14.19 4.21 5.55
C ASP A 43 12.80 3.55 5.46
N ILE A 44 11.86 4.19 4.77
CA ILE A 44 10.52 3.64 4.46
C ILE A 44 10.65 2.38 3.61
N THR A 45 11.48 2.44 2.56
CA THR A 45 11.75 1.31 1.67
C THR A 45 12.31 0.14 2.45
N ASN A 46 13.37 0.36 3.22
CA ASN A 46 14.05 -0.67 3.99
C ASN A 46 13.11 -1.39 4.96
N GLU A 47 12.20 -0.65 5.58
CA GLU A 47 11.24 -1.25 6.51
C GLU A 47 10.13 -2.02 5.77
N LEU A 48 9.63 -1.53 4.64
CA LEU A 48 8.70 -2.29 3.77
C LEU A 48 9.33 -3.59 3.25
N VAL A 49 10.62 -3.57 2.90
CA VAL A 49 11.38 -4.77 2.52
C VAL A 49 11.37 -5.79 3.66
N LYS A 50 11.70 -5.38 4.90
CA LYS A 50 11.65 -6.28 6.07
C LYS A 50 10.25 -6.85 6.29
N ILE A 51 9.21 -6.03 6.14
CA ILE A 51 7.82 -6.46 6.27
C ILE A 51 7.50 -7.54 5.23
N SER A 52 7.83 -7.30 3.96
CA SER A 52 7.55 -8.22 2.85
C SER A 52 8.27 -9.57 2.94
N HIS A 53 9.42 -9.63 3.62
CA HIS A 53 10.19 -10.86 3.80
C HIS A 53 9.73 -11.71 5.00
N SER A 54 8.68 -11.27 5.71
CA SER A 54 8.10 -12.07 6.79
C SER A 54 7.25 -13.23 6.28
N ASN A 55 7.51 -14.45 6.77
CA ASN A 55 6.86 -15.69 6.31
C ASN A 55 5.31 -15.73 6.46
N HIS A 56 4.70 -14.80 7.19
CA HIS A 56 3.26 -14.74 7.46
C HIS A 56 2.60 -13.50 6.84
N VAL A 57 3.35 -12.70 6.08
CA VAL A 57 2.90 -11.48 5.43
C VAL A 57 3.08 -11.61 3.93
N LYS A 58 2.06 -11.23 3.17
CA LYS A 58 2.15 -10.97 1.74
C LYS A 58 1.78 -9.52 1.47
N ILE A 59 2.65 -8.77 0.78
CA ILE A 59 2.32 -7.43 0.29
C ILE A 59 1.77 -7.56 -1.13
N ILE A 60 0.62 -6.94 -1.39
CA ILE A 60 0.02 -6.81 -2.71
C ILE A 60 0.09 -5.33 -3.07
N MET A 61 0.81 -5.01 -4.14
CA MET A 61 0.85 -3.63 -4.63
C MET A 61 -0.47 -3.26 -5.29
N CYS A 62 -1.03 -2.11 -4.91
CA CYS A 62 -2.34 -1.68 -5.39
C CYS A 62 -2.22 -0.33 -6.10
N SER A 63 -2.62 -0.26 -7.37
CA SER A 63 -2.62 0.99 -8.16
C SER A 63 -3.46 0.82 -9.42
N SER A 64 -3.76 1.91 -10.11
CA SER A 64 -4.24 1.88 -11.50
C SER A 64 -3.16 1.49 -12.51
N TRP A 65 -1.88 1.45 -12.13
CA TRP A 65 -0.75 1.22 -13.05
C TRP A 65 -0.54 -0.23 -13.49
N GLY A 66 -1.39 -1.18 -13.06
CA GLY A 66 -1.30 -2.55 -13.57
C GLY A 66 0.02 -3.22 -13.21
N GLU A 67 0.63 -3.90 -14.19
CA GLU A 67 1.89 -4.64 -14.04
C GLU A 67 3.07 -3.77 -13.63
N THR A 68 3.06 -2.46 -13.94
CA THR A 68 4.08 -1.51 -13.49
C THR A 68 4.19 -1.49 -11.95
N SER A 69 3.11 -1.83 -11.23
CA SER A 69 3.11 -2.00 -9.77
C SER A 69 4.10 -3.08 -9.29
N ILE A 70 4.25 -4.17 -10.05
CA ILE A 70 5.24 -5.22 -9.75
C ILE A 70 6.65 -4.69 -10.00
N GLN A 71 6.86 -3.97 -11.11
CA GLN A 71 8.17 -3.40 -11.44
C GLN A 71 8.65 -2.44 -10.34
N ILE A 72 7.74 -1.63 -9.79
CA ILE A 72 8.01 -0.78 -8.62
C ILE A 72 8.43 -1.64 -7.42
N ALA A 73 7.66 -2.68 -7.08
CA ALA A 73 8.00 -3.56 -5.98
C ALA A 73 9.40 -4.18 -6.13
N GLN A 74 9.70 -4.68 -7.33
CA GLN A 74 10.99 -5.30 -7.66
C GLN A 74 12.14 -4.29 -7.54
N TYR A 75 11.97 -3.07 -8.07
CA TYR A 75 12.97 -2.02 -7.94
C TYR A 75 13.23 -1.69 -6.47
N LEU A 76 12.18 -1.62 -5.66
CA LEU A 76 12.25 -1.35 -4.22
C LEU A 76 12.75 -2.54 -3.39
N GLY A 77 12.94 -3.72 -3.99
CA GLY A 77 13.27 -4.96 -3.28
C GLY A 77 12.14 -5.47 -2.38
N ILE A 78 10.92 -4.96 -2.55
CA ILE A 78 9.75 -5.40 -1.80
C ILE A 78 9.26 -6.70 -2.41
N LYS A 79 9.18 -7.76 -1.61
CA LYS A 79 8.67 -9.06 -2.06
C LYS A 79 7.16 -8.97 -2.30
N SER A 80 6.78 -8.81 -3.56
CA SER A 80 5.40 -8.78 -4.03
C SER A 80 5.35 -9.41 -5.41
N ASP A 81 4.71 -10.57 -5.52
CA ASP A 81 4.57 -11.32 -6.77
C ASP A 81 3.17 -11.09 -7.41
N GLU A 82 2.35 -10.28 -6.76
CA GLU A 82 0.93 -10.10 -7.05
C GLU A 82 0.59 -8.60 -6.93
N TYR A 83 -0.32 -8.12 -7.77
CA TYR A 83 -0.82 -6.74 -7.73
C TYR A 83 -2.35 -6.74 -7.82
N LEU A 84 -2.96 -5.69 -7.29
CA LEU A 84 -4.38 -5.43 -7.37
C LEU A 84 -4.59 -4.16 -8.19
N VAL A 85 -5.22 -4.29 -9.35
CA VAL A 85 -5.60 -3.11 -10.14
C VAL A 85 -6.88 -2.54 -9.60
N PHE A 86 -6.91 -1.23 -9.40
CA PHE A 86 -8.13 -0.53 -9.05
C PHE A 86 -9.02 -0.32 -10.28
N PHE A 87 -10.13 -1.05 -10.34
CA PHE A 87 -11.15 -0.91 -11.38
C PHE A 87 -12.41 -0.21 -10.85
N ASN A 88 -13.09 0.53 -11.73
CA ASN A 88 -14.35 1.19 -11.41
C ASN A 88 -15.49 0.71 -12.32
N ASP A 89 -16.18 -0.36 -11.91
CA ASP A 89 -17.38 -0.81 -12.60
C ASP A 89 -18.64 -0.09 -12.09
N ASN A 90 -18.54 0.69 -11.00
CA ASN A 90 -19.66 1.38 -10.36
C ASN A 90 -19.30 2.83 -9.97
N PRO A 91 -19.70 3.83 -10.77
CA PRO A 91 -19.33 5.23 -10.55
C PRO A 91 -19.89 5.83 -9.25
N LYS A 92 -20.80 5.14 -8.55
CA LYS A 92 -21.34 5.57 -7.25
C LYS A 92 -20.48 5.13 -6.05
N GLN A 93 -19.44 4.33 -6.27
CA GLN A 93 -18.53 3.87 -5.23
C GLN A 93 -17.13 4.43 -5.46
N TRP A 94 -16.36 4.56 -4.37
CA TRP A 94 -14.93 4.86 -4.49
C TRP A 94 -14.26 3.74 -5.29
N TYR A 95 -13.63 4.08 -6.41
CA TYR A 95 -13.13 3.10 -7.38
C TYR A 95 -12.17 2.06 -6.77
N LYS A 96 -11.32 2.46 -5.83
CA LYS A 96 -10.41 1.53 -5.15
C LYS A 96 -11.18 0.50 -4.30
N TRP A 97 -12.33 0.89 -3.73
CA TRP A 97 -13.09 0.06 -2.78
C TRP A 97 -13.58 -1.26 -3.36
N GLN A 98 -14.18 -1.22 -4.56
CA GLN A 98 -14.75 -2.43 -5.15
C GLN A 98 -13.66 -3.49 -5.35
N SER A 99 -12.47 -3.08 -5.76
CA SER A 99 -11.33 -3.97 -5.95
C SER A 99 -10.86 -4.57 -4.61
N ILE A 100 -10.84 -3.77 -3.55
CA ILE A 100 -10.51 -4.22 -2.19
C ILE A 100 -11.56 -5.23 -1.68
N VAL A 101 -12.86 -4.97 -1.89
CA VAL A 101 -13.95 -5.88 -1.50
C VAL A 101 -13.82 -7.20 -2.26
N ASN A 102 -13.64 -7.17 -3.59
CA ASN A 102 -13.46 -8.38 -4.39
C ASN A 102 -12.25 -9.20 -3.93
N PHE A 103 -11.14 -8.54 -3.60
CA PHE A 103 -9.97 -9.21 -3.03
C PHE A 103 -10.30 -9.88 -1.69
N CYS A 104 -11.04 -9.20 -0.83
CA CYS A 104 -11.48 -9.76 0.46
C CYS A 104 -12.40 -10.98 0.28
N GLU A 105 -13.32 -10.95 -0.67
CA GLU A 105 -14.28 -12.04 -0.94
C GLU A 105 -13.60 -13.28 -1.53
N THR A 106 -12.53 -13.10 -2.31
CA THR A 106 -11.71 -14.19 -2.85
C THR A 106 -10.75 -14.79 -1.81
N HIS A 107 -10.50 -14.09 -0.70
CA HIS A 107 -9.62 -14.52 0.40
C HIS A 107 -10.36 -14.58 1.75
N PRO A 108 -11.50 -15.29 1.87
CA PRO A 108 -12.42 -15.14 3.00
C PRO A 108 -11.86 -15.62 4.36
N LYS A 109 -10.79 -16.42 4.34
CA LYS A 109 -10.13 -16.99 5.53
C LYS A 109 -8.88 -16.22 5.96
N ASP A 110 -8.39 -15.33 5.12
CA ASP A 110 -7.16 -14.58 5.39
C ASP A 110 -7.46 -13.29 6.15
N LYS A 111 -6.43 -12.73 6.78
CA LYS A 111 -6.51 -11.41 7.41
C LYS A 111 -6.00 -10.38 6.41
N ILE A 112 -6.69 -9.26 6.28
CA ILE A 112 -6.35 -8.23 5.29
C ILE A 112 -6.21 -6.88 5.98
N ILE A 113 -5.14 -6.17 5.63
CA ILE A 113 -4.87 -4.80 6.02
C ILE A 113 -4.84 -3.96 4.75
N LEU A 114 -5.43 -2.77 4.79
CA LEU A 114 -5.30 -1.77 3.73
C LEU A 114 -4.40 -0.63 4.20
N CYS A 115 -3.45 -0.23 3.36
CA CYS A 115 -2.67 0.98 3.49
C CYS A 115 -2.96 1.86 2.27
N ASP A 116 -3.72 2.94 2.44
CA ASP A 116 -4.19 3.80 1.34
C ASP A 116 -4.51 5.20 1.89
N ASP A 117 -3.93 6.24 1.30
CA ASP A 117 -4.05 7.64 1.71
C ASP A 117 -5.46 8.21 1.48
N LEU A 118 -6.17 7.69 0.48
CA LEU A 118 -7.52 8.09 0.09
C LEU A 118 -8.62 7.21 0.70
N ALA A 119 -8.27 6.26 1.59
CA ALA A 119 -9.26 5.42 2.26
C ALA A 119 -10.22 6.25 3.13
N SER A 120 -11.36 6.64 2.58
CA SER A 120 -12.37 7.41 3.31
C SER A 120 -13.22 6.54 4.24
N TYR A 121 -13.63 7.11 5.37
CA TYR A 121 -14.43 6.40 6.38
C TYR A 121 -15.86 6.08 5.89
N GLU A 122 -16.42 6.89 4.99
CA GLU A 122 -17.80 6.75 4.48
C GLU A 122 -18.02 5.48 3.65
N VAL A 123 -16.94 4.87 3.16
CA VAL A 123 -16.94 3.66 2.34
C VAL A 123 -17.21 2.38 3.17
N THR A 124 -17.23 2.47 4.50
CA THR A 124 -17.22 1.30 5.39
C THR A 124 -18.58 0.70 5.78
N ARG A 125 -19.71 1.14 5.19
CA ARG A 125 -21.04 0.55 5.53
C ARG A 125 -21.12 -0.96 5.26
N HIS A 126 -20.35 -1.46 4.29
CA HIS A 126 -20.20 -2.89 3.98
C HIS A 126 -18.73 -3.29 3.99
N LYS A 127 -18.06 -3.05 5.11
CA LYS A 127 -16.67 -3.46 5.30
C LYS A 127 -16.57 -5.00 5.35
N PRO A 128 -15.76 -5.65 4.50
CA PRO A 128 -15.54 -7.09 4.60
C PRO A 128 -15.02 -7.49 5.98
N HIS A 129 -15.49 -8.62 6.53
CA HIS A 129 -15.18 -9.04 7.90
C HIS A 129 -13.68 -9.32 8.10
N ASN A 130 -12.99 -9.72 7.04
CA ASN A 130 -11.57 -10.03 7.01
C ASN A 130 -10.67 -8.83 6.72
N LEU A 131 -11.21 -7.67 6.34
CA LEU A 131 -10.47 -6.41 6.30
C LEU A 131 -10.31 -5.90 7.74
N ILE A 132 -9.31 -6.39 8.46
CA ILE A 132 -9.21 -6.18 9.91
C ILE A 132 -8.68 -4.79 10.28
N LYS A 133 -7.96 -4.11 9.39
CA LYS A 133 -7.40 -2.79 9.67
C LYS A 133 -7.21 -1.96 8.40
N ILE A 134 -7.38 -0.65 8.54
CA ILE A 134 -7.02 0.35 7.54
C ILE A 134 -5.99 1.28 8.21
N PHE A 135 -4.88 1.52 7.53
CA PHE A 135 -3.89 2.54 7.83
C PHE A 135 -3.98 3.60 6.74
N GLN A 136 -4.38 4.81 7.13
CA GLN A 136 -4.51 5.93 6.21
C GLN A 136 -3.37 6.92 6.47
N PRO A 137 -2.29 6.89 5.68
CA PRO A 137 -1.26 7.91 5.74
C PRO A 137 -1.78 9.27 5.28
N ASN A 138 -1.03 10.34 5.58
CA ASN A 138 -1.30 11.67 5.04
C ASN A 138 -0.86 11.69 3.57
N PRO A 139 -1.72 12.02 2.60
CA PRO A 139 -1.34 12.11 1.18
C PRO A 139 -0.14 13.03 0.89
N GLN A 140 0.11 14.04 1.75
CA GLN A 140 1.23 14.97 1.61
C GLN A 140 2.57 14.41 2.07
N ASP A 141 2.56 13.39 2.94
CA ASP A 141 3.77 12.81 3.52
C ASP A 141 3.97 11.35 3.08
N GLY A 142 2.91 10.71 2.59
CA GLY A 142 2.86 9.27 2.39
C GLY A 142 3.02 8.50 3.70
N LEU A 143 3.49 7.26 3.58
CA LEU A 143 3.83 6.41 4.72
C LEU A 143 5.04 6.98 5.46
N THR A 144 4.85 7.20 6.77
CA THR A 144 5.92 7.61 7.66
C THR A 144 6.47 6.42 8.46
N MET A 145 7.66 6.55 9.05
CA MET A 145 8.21 5.54 9.97
C MET A 145 7.29 5.29 11.17
N LYS A 146 6.54 6.31 11.61
CA LYS A 146 5.54 6.16 12.66
C LYS A 146 4.40 5.25 12.22
N ASP A 147 3.98 5.33 10.97
CA ASP A 147 2.93 4.46 10.43
C ASP A 147 3.43 3.04 10.23
N LEU A 148 4.64 2.87 9.71
CA LEU A 148 5.29 1.54 9.61
C LEU A 148 5.45 0.88 10.97
N HIS A 149 5.84 1.61 12.03
CA HIS A 149 5.86 1.07 13.38
C HIS A 149 4.49 0.62 13.87
N LYS A 150 3.41 1.34 13.56
CA LYS A 150 2.04 0.91 13.90
C LYS A 150 1.64 -0.33 13.12
N ILE A 151 1.94 -0.37 11.82
CA ILE A 151 1.71 -1.53 10.95
C ILE A 151 2.43 -2.73 11.52
N TRP A 152 3.72 -2.61 11.82
CA TRP A 152 4.54 -3.70 12.34
C TRP A 152 4.08 -4.21 13.70
N LYS A 153 3.75 -3.30 14.62
CA LYS A 153 3.16 -3.65 15.91
C LYS A 153 1.84 -4.40 15.74
N PHE A 154 1.05 -4.05 14.73
CA PHE A 154 -0.21 -4.73 14.45
C PHE A 154 0.04 -6.11 13.81
N VAL A 155 0.85 -6.19 12.76
CA VAL A 155 1.26 -7.42 12.07
C VAL A 155 1.78 -8.46 13.05
N ASN A 156 2.68 -8.07 13.96
CA ASN A 156 3.26 -8.99 14.94
C ASN A 156 2.26 -9.53 15.96
N LYS A 157 1.13 -8.83 16.20
CA LYS A 157 0.02 -9.33 17.04
C LYS A 157 -0.89 -10.31 16.31
N GLN A 158 -0.73 -10.46 15.00
CA GLN A 158 -1.55 -11.35 14.17
C GLN A 158 -0.90 -12.71 13.90
N LYS A 159 0.37 -12.90 14.29
CA LYS A 159 1.05 -14.21 14.33
C LYS A 159 0.35 -15.13 15.32
#